data_AF-Q88PU8-F1
#
_entry.id   AF-Q88PU8-F1
#
_cell.length_a   1.000
_cell.length_b   1.000
_cell.length_c   1.000
_cell.angle_alpha   90.00
_cell.angle_beta   90.00
_cell.angle_gamma   90.00
#
_symmetry.space_group_name_H-M   'P 1'
#
loop_
_entity.id
_entity.type
_entity.pdbx_description
1 polymer ?
#
loop_
_entity_poly.entity_id
_entity_poly.type
_entity_poly.pdbx_seq_one_letter_code
_entity_poly.pdbx_strand_id
1 'polypeptide(L)'
;MMVQLESAMRKDKKQVIGDEISDDYIKSFLQFEPADGVTSPSLHKLVKAYRGLRVDDFERFVGFFVEAGLDLDGKDEHGKTFVEQIADQRNAPEYIEIIDKARG
;
A
#
# COMPACT_ATOMS: atom_id res chain seq x y z
N MET A 1 1.55 -5.70 -23.76
CA MET A 1 1.61 -6.59 -22.59
C MET A 1 0.79 -5.93 -21.50
N MET A 2 -0.49 -6.29 -21.37
CA MET A 2 -1.35 -5.73 -20.33
C MET A 2 -1.13 -6.56 -19.08
N VAL A 3 -0.46 -6.00 -18.08
CA VAL A 3 -0.56 -6.54 -16.73
C VAL A 3 -2.02 -6.35 -16.33
N GLN A 4 -2.76 -7.45 -16.35
CA GLN A 4 -4.18 -7.50 -15.99
C GLN A 4 -4.33 -6.98 -14.56
N LEU A 5 -4.65 -5.70 -14.42
CA LEU A 5 -5.19 -5.11 -13.20
C LEU A 5 -6.68 -5.47 -13.07
N GLU A 6 -7.03 -6.73 -13.33
CA GLU A 6 -8.36 -7.26 -13.06
C GLU A 6 -8.45 -7.59 -11.58
N SER A 7 -8.95 -6.64 -10.80
CA SER A 7 -9.75 -6.93 -9.60
C SER A 7 -10.46 -5.65 -9.17
N ALA A 8 -11.47 -5.28 -9.95
CA ALA A 8 -12.53 -4.42 -9.48
C ALA A 8 -13.17 -5.07 -8.23
N MET A 9 -12.86 -4.50 -7.08
CA MET A 9 -13.77 -4.22 -5.96
C MET A 9 -14.90 -5.25 -5.77
N ARG A 10 -14.60 -6.43 -5.20
CA ARG A 10 -15.64 -7.23 -4.52
C ARG A 10 -15.89 -6.61 -3.15
N LYS A 11 -16.94 -5.78 -3.07
CA LYS A 11 -17.46 -5.21 -1.83
C LYS A 11 -17.91 -6.31 -0.85
N ASP A 12 -17.96 -5.89 0.41
CA ASP A 12 -18.63 -6.51 1.54
C ASP A 12 -17.90 -7.70 2.20
N LYS A 13 -16.78 -7.40 2.86
CA LYS A 13 -16.52 -8.03 4.17
C LYS A 13 -16.56 -6.97 5.24
N LYS A 14 -17.77 -6.79 5.76
CA LYS A 14 -18.05 -6.30 7.12
C LYS A 14 -16.86 -6.67 8.01
N GLN A 15 -16.06 -5.69 8.40
CA GLN A 15 -14.93 -5.90 9.30
C GLN A 15 -15.50 -6.55 10.55
N VAL A 16 -15.21 -7.85 10.72
CA VAL A 16 -15.37 -8.52 12.00
C VAL A 16 -14.47 -7.76 12.96
N ILE A 17 -15.13 -7.12 13.91
CA ILE A 17 -14.56 -6.53 15.12
C ILE A 17 -13.84 -7.69 15.83
N GLY A 18 -12.54 -7.55 16.11
CA GLY A 18 -11.93 -8.34 17.18
C GLY A 18 -10.58 -9.02 16.95
N ASP A 19 -9.87 -8.81 15.85
CA ASP A 19 -8.46 -9.23 15.77
C ASP A 19 -7.64 -8.10 15.14
N GLU A 20 -6.99 -7.32 15.99
CA GLU A 20 -5.94 -6.38 15.58
C GLU A 20 -4.81 -7.21 14.98
N ILE A 21 -4.47 -6.99 13.71
CA ILE A 21 -3.30 -7.65 13.14
C ILE A 21 -2.06 -7.09 13.83
N SER A 22 -1.18 -7.98 14.29
CA SER A 22 0.01 -7.56 15.02
C SER A 22 0.99 -6.80 14.11
N ASP A 23 1.79 -5.92 14.69
CA ASP A 23 2.80 -5.14 13.98
C ASP A 23 3.79 -6.02 13.20
N ASP A 24 4.05 -7.23 13.68
CA ASP A 24 4.88 -8.25 12.99
C ASP A 24 4.28 -8.69 11.65
N TYR A 25 2.96 -8.89 11.60
CA TYR A 25 2.25 -9.19 10.38
C TYR A 25 2.30 -8.01 9.41
N ILE A 26 2.15 -6.78 9.92
CA ILE A 26 2.27 -5.56 9.12
C ILE A 26 3.69 -5.43 8.55
N LYS A 27 4.73 -5.64 9.37
CA LYS A 27 6.14 -5.61 8.95
C LYS A 27 6.48 -6.70 7.93
N SER A 28 5.79 -7.83 7.97
CA SER A 28 5.93 -8.88 6.95
C SER A 28 5.62 -8.36 5.54
N PHE A 29 4.80 -7.30 5.40
CA PHE A 29 4.56 -6.67 4.09
C PHE A 29 5.81 -5.98 3.52
N LEU A 30 6.72 -5.50 4.38
CA LEU A 30 7.98 -4.87 3.98
C LEU A 30 9.00 -5.88 3.44
N GLN A 31 8.83 -7.16 3.77
CA GLN A 31 9.70 -8.25 3.33
C GLN A 31 9.39 -8.70 1.90
N PHE A 32 8.26 -8.28 1.30
CA PHE A 32 7.92 -8.67 -0.06
C PHE A 32 8.76 -7.92 -1.08
N GLU A 33 9.42 -8.68 -1.94
CA GLU A 33 10.14 -8.16 -3.10
C GLU A 33 9.33 -8.39 -4.38
N PRO A 34 9.34 -7.43 -5.32
CA PRO A 34 8.72 -7.61 -6.62
C PRO A 34 9.48 -8.70 -7.39
N ALA A 35 8.77 -9.77 -7.76
CA ALA A 35 9.36 -10.89 -8.50
C ALA A 35 9.85 -10.47 -9.91
N ASP A 36 9.27 -9.41 -10.47
CA ASP A 36 9.52 -8.96 -11.83
C ASP A 36 10.76 -8.08 -11.97
N GLY A 37 11.35 -7.57 -10.88
CA GLY A 37 12.57 -6.73 -10.91
C GLY A 37 12.44 -5.38 -11.63
N VAL A 38 11.27 -5.08 -12.22
CA VAL A 38 10.98 -3.84 -12.96
C VAL A 38 10.19 -2.84 -12.12
N THR A 39 9.23 -3.31 -11.31
CA THR A 39 8.46 -2.44 -10.40
C THR A 39 9.31 -2.06 -9.20
N SER A 40 9.31 -0.78 -8.82
CA SER A 40 10.00 -0.32 -7.61
C SER A 40 9.52 -1.10 -6.38
N PRO A 41 10.45 -1.65 -5.56
CA PRO A 41 10.09 -2.45 -4.40
C PRO A 41 9.25 -1.68 -3.39
N SER A 42 9.51 -0.38 -3.23
CA SER A 42 8.73 0.54 -2.41
C SER A 42 7.26 0.61 -2.85
N LEU A 43 7.02 0.83 -4.15
CA LEU A 43 5.68 0.91 -4.71
C LEU A 43 4.93 -0.43 -4.60
N HIS A 44 5.59 -1.55 -4.89
CA HIS A 44 4.98 -2.87 -4.80
C HIS A 44 4.46 -3.14 -3.39
N LYS A 45 5.27 -2.85 -2.37
CA LYS A 45 4.93 -3.01 -0.95
C LYS A 45 3.75 -2.13 -0.56
N LEU A 46 3.72 -0.86 -0.99
CA LEU A 46 2.61 0.08 -0.74
C LEU A 46 1.28 -0.41 -1.34
N VAL A 47 1.29 -0.83 -2.61
CA VAL A 47 0.08 -1.35 -3.28
C VAL A 47 -0.40 -2.63 -2.60
N LYS A 48 0.52 -3.50 -2.19
CA LYS A 48 0.19 -4.74 -1.48
C LYS A 48 -0.42 -4.48 -0.11
N ALA A 49 0.17 -3.57 0.66
CA ALA A 49 -0.36 -3.11 1.94
C ALA A 49 -1.74 -2.47 1.77
N TYR A 50 -1.92 -1.56 0.81
CA TYR A 50 -3.21 -0.92 0.52
C TYR A 50 -4.34 -1.93 0.23
N ARG A 51 -4.04 -3.03 -0.48
CA ARG A 51 -5.03 -4.07 -0.80
C ARG A 51 -5.29 -5.05 0.35
N GLY A 52 -4.33 -5.21 1.26
CA GLY A 52 -4.40 -6.17 2.37
C GLY A 52 -4.78 -5.56 3.72
N LEU A 53 -4.51 -4.27 3.92
CA LEU A 53 -4.62 -3.54 5.17
C LEU A 53 -5.76 -2.52 5.14
N ARG A 54 -6.35 -2.28 6.30
CA ARG A 54 -7.31 -1.19 6.51
C ARG A 54 -6.56 0.12 6.67
N VAL A 55 -7.29 1.23 6.64
CA VAL A 55 -6.72 2.58 6.83
C VAL A 55 -5.88 2.69 8.11
N ASP A 56 -6.38 2.18 9.25
CA ASP A 56 -5.70 2.22 10.55
C ASP A 56 -4.38 1.41 10.54
N ASP A 57 -4.43 0.17 10.06
CA ASP A 57 -3.25 -0.69 9.94
C ASP A 57 -2.24 -0.15 8.91
N PHE A 58 -2.74 0.50 7.84
CA PHE A 58 -1.92 1.11 6.81
C PHE A 58 -1.14 2.31 7.35
N GLU A 59 -1.71 3.10 8.26
CA GLU A 59 -0.99 4.17 8.94
C GLU A 59 0.23 3.63 9.69
N ARG A 60 0.05 2.54 10.47
CA ARG A 60 1.17 1.86 11.13
C ARG A 60 2.19 1.31 10.14
N PHE A 61 1.72 0.72 9.04
CA PHE A 61 2.59 0.22 7.96
C PHE A 61 3.47 1.32 7.38
N VAL A 62 2.89 2.49 7.07
CA VAL A 62 3.63 3.63 6.51
C VAL A 62 4.71 4.11 7.49
N GLY A 63 4.45 4.12 8.79
CA GLY A 63 5.47 4.38 9.81
C GLY A 63 6.66 3.42 9.68
N PHE A 64 6.42 2.11 9.69
CA PHE A 64 7.49 1.12 9.52
C PHE A 64 8.18 1.20 8.15
N PHE A 65 7.46 1.62 7.11
CA PHE A 65 7.99 1.78 5.77
C PHE A 65 9.01 2.91 5.69
N VAL A 66 8.71 4.05 6.31
CA VAL A 66 9.64 5.18 6.43
C VAL A 66 10.81 4.83 7.35
N GLU A 67 10.56 4.15 8.48
CA GLU A 67 11.64 3.67 9.37
C GLU A 67 12.58 2.68 8.68
N ALA A 68 12.07 1.86 7.75
CA ALA A 68 12.87 0.97 6.92
C ALA A 68 13.69 1.70 5.84
N GLY A 69 13.58 3.03 5.74
CA GLY A 69 14.28 3.85 4.76
C GLY A 69 13.74 3.69 3.32
N LEU A 70 12.48 3.32 3.16
CA LEU A 70 11.84 3.14 1.86
C LEU A 70 11.18 4.44 1.39
N ASP A 71 11.32 4.75 0.11
CA ASP A 71 10.71 5.95 -0.50
C ASP A 71 9.20 5.82 -0.71
N LEU A 72 8.45 6.71 -0.08
CA LEU A 72 7.00 6.83 -0.28
C LEU A 72 6.62 7.40 -1.65
N ASP A 73 7.58 8.02 -2.36
CA ASP A 73 7.42 8.51 -3.73
C ASP A 73 7.91 7.51 -4.78
N GLY A 74 7.97 6.22 -4.42
CA GLY A 74 8.32 5.14 -5.33
C GLY A 74 7.44 5.16 -6.59
N LYS A 75 8.09 5.13 -7.76
CA LYS A 75 7.44 5.18 -9.07
C LYS A 75 7.45 3.81 -9.73
N ASP A 76 6.42 3.53 -10.53
CA ASP A 76 6.40 2.32 -11.37
C ASP A 76 7.26 2.49 -12.63
N GLU A 77 7.33 1.46 -13.48
CA GLU A 77 7.91 1.52 -14.84
C GLU A 77 7.35 2.69 -15.65
N HIS A 78 6.07 3.02 -15.44
CA HIS A 78 5.40 4.14 -16.11
C HIS A 78 5.66 5.51 -15.47
N GLY A 79 6.52 5.61 -14.46
CA GLY A 79 6.79 6.85 -13.73
C GLY A 79 5.65 7.30 -12.81
N LYS A 80 4.64 6.45 -12.61
CA LYS A 80 3.43 6.74 -11.84
C LYS A 80 3.62 6.41 -10.36
N THR A 81 3.27 7.35 -9.49
CA THR A 81 3.35 7.17 -8.03
C THR A 81 2.18 6.35 -7.47
N PHE A 82 2.31 5.88 -6.23
CA PHE A 82 1.23 5.18 -5.52
C PHE A 82 -0.06 6.01 -5.47
N VAL A 83 0.06 7.30 -5.11
CA VAL A 83 -1.06 8.24 -5.02
C VAL A 83 -1.82 8.31 -6.33
N GLU A 84 -1.10 8.46 -7.45
CA GLU A 84 -1.73 8.49 -8.77
C GLU A 84 -2.37 7.15 -9.14
N GLN A 85 -1.82 6.01 -8.69
CA GLN A 85 -2.40 4.68 -8.94
C GLN A 85 -3.73 4.50 -8.23
N ILE A 86 -3.83 4.96 -6.97
CA ILE A 86 -5.05 4.85 -6.20
C ILE A 86 -6.00 6.03 -6.39
N ALA A 87 -5.60 7.12 -7.06
CA ALA A 87 -6.39 8.36 -7.16
C ALA A 87 -7.85 8.18 -7.62
N ASP A 88 -8.13 7.19 -8.47
CA ASP A 88 -9.49 6.88 -8.96
C ASP A 88 -10.34 6.07 -7.95
N GLN A 89 -9.72 5.59 -6.86
CA GLN A 89 -10.38 4.77 -5.85
C GLN A 89 -11.16 5.62 -4.85
N ARG A 90 -12.35 5.15 -4.47
CA ARG A 90 -13.21 5.86 -3.51
C ARG A 90 -12.59 6.11 -2.13
N ASN A 91 -11.73 5.21 -1.68
CA ASN A 91 -11.09 5.31 -0.38
C ASN A 91 -9.71 5.97 -0.46
N ALA A 92 -9.23 6.28 -1.67
CA ALA A 92 -7.92 6.90 -1.88
C ALA A 92 -7.60 8.09 -0.97
N PRO A 93 -8.50 9.08 -0.77
CA PRO A 93 -8.16 10.27 0.02
C PRO A 93 -7.65 9.93 1.42
N GLU A 94 -8.21 8.92 2.09
CA GLU A 94 -7.78 8.54 3.45
C GLU A 94 -6.34 8.02 3.47
N TYR A 95 -5.97 7.21 2.47
CA TYR A 95 -4.62 6.65 2.36
C TYR A 95 -3.61 7.71 1.90
N ILE A 96 -4.03 8.62 1.02
CA ILE A 96 -3.18 9.73 0.57
C ILE A 96 -2.85 10.65 1.74
N GLU A 97 -3.82 10.93 2.62
CA GLU A 97 -3.60 11.75 3.81
C GLU A 97 -2.56 11.11 4.75
N ILE A 98 -2.60 9.79 4.93
CA ILE A 98 -1.59 9.05 5.72
C ILE A 98 -0.19 9.20 5.10
N ILE A 99 -0.07 9.01 3.78
CA ILE A 99 1.20 9.16 3.06
C ILE A 99 1.74 10.58 3.21
N ASP A 100 0.88 11.58 3.07
CA ASP A 100 1.24 13.00 3.17
C ASP A 100 1.74 13.35 4.58
N LYS A 101 1.02 12.88 5.61
CA LYS A 101 1.45 13.02 7.02
C LYS A 101 2.81 12.38 7.30
N ALA A 102 3.14 11.27 6.65
CA ALA A 102 4.42 10.59 6.83
C ALA A 102 5.57 11.22 6.02
N ARG A 103 5.28 12.06 5.03
CA ARG A 103 6.26 12.80 4.22
C ARG A 103 6.66 14.15 4.85
N GLY A 104 5.76 14.77 5.60
CA GLY A 104 5.95 16.06 6.27
C GLY A 104 6.62 15.97 7.63
#